data_AF-A0A7X6VFI7-F1
#
_entry.id   AF-A0A7X6VFI7-F1
#
_cell.length_a   1.000
_cell.length_b   1.000
_cell.length_c   1.000
_cell.angle_alpha   90.00
_cell.angle_beta   90.00
_cell.angle_gamma   90.00
#
_symmetry.space_group_name_H-M   'P 1'
#
loop_
_entity.id
_entity.type
_entity.pdbx_description
1 polymer ?
#
loop_
_entity_poly.entity_id
_entity_poly.type
_entity_poly.pdbx_seq_one_letter_code
_entity_poly.pdbx_strand_id
1 'polypeptide(L)'
;MLARLHIRNIAVIDELTVDFSDGFNVLTGETGAGKSIIIDSLNMVLGQRTSRDLIRSGQQKAIVEVLFYIDDEEIISELSAMGFETDDYNLLIYRDLTPDG
;
A
#
# COMPACT_ATOMS: atom_id res chain seq x y z
N MET A 1 -7.01 -1.86 -11.01
CA MET A 1 -7.35 -0.62 -10.28
C MET A 1 -7.01 -0.79 -8.80
N LEU A 2 -6.43 0.24 -8.16
CA LEU A 2 -6.18 0.25 -6.72
C LEU A 2 -7.53 0.35 -6.00
N ALA A 3 -7.90 -0.65 -5.21
CA ALA A 3 -9.18 -0.72 -4.51
C ALA A 3 -9.07 -0.29 -3.05
N ARG A 4 -7.99 -0.70 -2.37
CA ARG A 4 -7.78 -0.41 -0.95
C ARG A 4 -6.31 -0.24 -0.62
N LEU A 5 -6.02 0.67 0.31
CA LEU A 5 -4.77 0.77 1.04
C LEU A 5 -5.06 0.55 2.52
N HIS A 6 -4.35 -0.37 3.15
CA HIS A 6 -4.27 -0.51 4.60
C HIS A 6 -2.82 -0.26 5.03
N ILE A 7 -2.64 0.54 6.07
CA ILE A 7 -1.33 0.83 6.62
C ILE A 7 -1.36 0.73 8.14
N ARG A 8 -0.24 0.27 8.71
CA ARG A 8 -0.03 0.20 10.15
C ARG A 8 1.36 0.65 10.54
N ASN A 9 1.46 1.42 11.62
CA ASN A 9 2.70 1.96 12.19
C ASN A 9 3.53 2.79 11.20
N ILE A 10 2.88 3.62 10.38
CA ILE A 10 3.53 4.48 9.39
C ILE A 10 3.57 5.93 9.92
N ALA A 11 4.76 6.46 10.18
CA ALA A 11 5.00 7.83 10.65
C ALA A 11 4.07 8.22 11.83
N VAL A 12 3.17 9.18 11.64
CA VAL A 12 2.22 9.60 12.69
C VAL A 12 0.95 8.73 12.77
N ILE A 13 0.78 7.76 11.88
CA ILE A 13 -0.40 6.89 11.77
C ILE A 13 -0.16 5.57 12.49
N ASP A 14 -1.06 5.25 13.43
CA ASP A 14 -1.11 3.93 14.07
C ASP A 14 -1.72 2.90 13.12
N GLU A 15 -2.93 3.15 12.63
CA GLU A 15 -3.60 2.34 11.63
C GLU A 15 -4.51 3.21 10.77
N LEU A 16 -4.56 2.96 9.46
CA LEU A 16 -5.46 3.65 8.52
C LEU A 16 -5.86 2.69 7.40
N THR A 17 -7.14 2.73 7.02
CA THR A 17 -7.64 2.11 5.79
C THR A 17 -8.25 3.19 4.90
N VAL A 18 -7.92 3.15 3.61
CA VAL A 18 -8.47 4.02 2.58
C VAL A 18 -9.01 3.15 1.45
N ASP A 19 -10.30 3.25 1.18
CA ASP A 19 -10.93 2.66 0.00
C ASP A 19 -10.89 3.68 -1.15
N PHE A 20 -10.50 3.22 -2.33
CA PHE A 20 -10.41 4.03 -3.54
C PHE A 20 -11.57 3.68 -4.48
N SER A 21 -11.99 4.68 -5.25
CA SER A 21 -13.00 4.52 -6.30
C SER A 21 -12.37 4.67 -7.69
N ASP A 22 -13.10 4.26 -8.73
CA ASP A 22 -12.65 4.44 -10.10
C ASP A 22 -12.52 5.92 -10.48
N GLY A 23 -11.59 6.19 -11.41
CA GLY A 23 -11.34 7.52 -11.93
C GLY A 23 -10.51 8.38 -10.99
N PHE A 24 -11.02 9.57 -10.63
CA PHE A 24 -10.24 10.60 -9.96
C PHE A 24 -10.55 10.68 -8.46
N ASN A 25 -9.59 10.24 -7.64
CA ASN A 25 -9.66 10.31 -6.18
C ASN A 25 -8.97 11.60 -5.70
N VAL A 26 -9.67 12.40 -4.90
CA VAL A 26 -9.15 13.66 -4.36
C VAL A 26 -8.88 13.54 -2.87
N LEU A 27 -7.60 13.63 -2.49
CA LEU A 27 -7.19 13.68 -1.09
C LEU A 27 -7.02 15.14 -0.65
N THR A 28 -7.87 15.60 0.28
CA THR A 28 -7.84 16.96 0.82
C THR A 28 -7.50 16.97 2.31
N GLY A 29 -7.25 18.16 2.87
CA GLY A 29 -6.93 18.35 4.29
C GLY A 29 -5.83 19.39 4.47
N GLU A 30 -5.54 19.76 5.71
CA GLU A 30 -4.50 20.74 6.04
C GLU A 30 -3.08 20.17 5.86
N THR A 31 -2.07 21.03 5.96
CA THR A 31 -0.67 20.59 6.02
C THR A 31 -0.46 19.73 7.25
N GLY A 32 0.19 18.57 7.09
CA GLY A 32 0.40 17.63 8.20
C GLY A 32 -0.76 16.65 8.44
N ALA A 33 -1.87 16.75 7.71
CA ALA A 33 -3.01 15.82 7.82
C ALA A 33 -2.74 14.39 7.31
N GLY A 34 -1.49 14.05 6.95
CA GLY A 34 -1.12 12.68 6.55
C GLY A 34 -1.31 12.34 5.07
N LYS A 35 -1.66 13.28 4.19
CA LYS A 35 -1.80 13.04 2.75
C LYS A 35 -0.53 12.46 2.11
N SER A 36 0.64 13.03 2.40
CA SER A 36 1.92 12.53 1.87
C SER A 36 2.25 11.13 2.38
N ILE A 37 1.82 10.80 3.61
CA ILE A 37 2.05 9.48 4.21
C ILE A 37 1.34 8.38 3.41
N ILE A 38 0.14 8.65 2.91
CA ILE A 38 -0.59 7.74 2.01
C ILE A 38 0.21 7.49 0.74
N ILE A 39 0.76 8.54 0.13
CA ILE A 39 1.58 8.44 -1.09
C ILE A 39 2.89 7.69 -0.81
N ASP A 40 3.57 7.98 0.30
CA ASP A 40 4.81 7.30 0.69
C ASP A 40 4.57 5.81 0.96
N SER A 41 3.42 5.45 1.50
CA SER A 41 3.02 4.06 1.72
C SER A 41 2.81 3.31 0.39
N LEU A 42 2.15 3.95 -0.58
CA LEU A 42 2.00 3.38 -1.93
C LEU A 42 3.37 3.19 -2.60
N ASN A 43 4.27 4.17 -2.49
CA ASN A 43 5.63 4.04 -3.01
C ASN A 43 6.39 2.89 -2.33
N MET A 44 6.23 2.73 -1.01
CA MET A 44 6.80 1.62 -0.26
C MET A 44 6.32 0.28 -0.82
N VAL A 45 5.02 0.01 -0.90
CA VAL A 45 4.55 -1.31 -1.34
C VAL A 45 4.89 -1.62 -2.81
N LEU A 46 5.03 -0.60 -3.65
CA LEU A 46 5.48 -0.71 -5.05
C LEU A 46 6.99 -0.94 -5.21
N GLY A 47 7.72 -1.24 -4.13
CA GLY A 47 9.13 -1.60 -4.20
C GLY A 47 10.10 -0.43 -4.21
N GLN A 48 9.65 0.83 -4.06
CA GLN A 48 10.57 1.97 -4.01
C GLN A 48 11.44 1.91 -2.76
N ARG A 49 12.57 2.64 -2.81
CA ARG A 49 13.45 2.81 -1.66
C ARG A 49 12.75 3.70 -0.63
N THR A 50 12.50 3.14 0.55
CA THR A 50 11.78 3.82 1.63
C THR A 50 12.72 4.10 2.80
N SER A 51 12.62 5.29 3.40
CA SER A 51 13.38 5.60 4.63
C SER A 51 12.83 4.81 5.81
N ARG A 52 13.71 4.38 6.72
CA ARG A 52 13.33 3.78 8.01
C ARG A 52 12.61 4.76 8.92
N ASP A 53 12.76 6.07 8.67
CA ASP A 53 12.02 7.12 9.37
C ASP A 53 10.51 7.06 9.13
N LEU A 54 10.08 6.26 8.15
CA LEU A 54 8.67 5.96 7.92
C LEU A 54 8.09 5.05 9.02
N ILE A 55 8.91 4.31 9.78
CA ILE A 55 8.42 3.53 10.91
C ILE A 55 7.98 4.50 12.02
N ARG A 56 6.74 4.35 12.48
CA ARG A 56 6.20 5.12 13.60
C ARG A 56 7.10 4.99 14.83
N SER A 57 7.35 6.11 15.51
CA SER A 57 8.21 6.15 16.70
C SER A 57 7.76 5.13 17.75
N GLY A 58 8.73 4.36 18.27
CA GLY A 58 8.50 3.29 19.25
C GLY A 58 8.01 1.96 18.67
N GLN A 59 7.77 1.87 17.36
CA GLN A 59 7.35 0.65 16.68
C GLN A 59 8.54 -0.07 16.04
N GLN A 60 8.45 -1.39 15.95
CA GLN A 60 9.50 -2.26 15.39
C GLN A 60 9.22 -2.69 13.95
N LYS A 61 8.06 -2.32 13.41
CA LYS A 61 7.63 -2.71 12.08
C LYS A 61 6.56 -1.76 11.58
N ALA A 62 6.68 -1.36 10.32
CA ALA A 62 5.63 -0.69 9.57
C ALA A 62 5.11 -1.62 8.47
N ILE A 63 3.81 -1.55 8.18
CA ILE A 63 3.13 -2.45 7.24
C ILE A 63 2.34 -1.62 6.24
N VAL A 64 2.41 -2.03 4.98
CA VAL A 64 1.56 -1.55 3.91
C VAL A 64 0.96 -2.75 3.18
N GLU A 65 -0.36 -2.72 3.07
CA GLU A 65 -1.17 -3.67 2.32
C GLU A 65 -1.96 -2.90 1.27
N VAL A 66 -1.92 -3.36 0.02
CA VAL A 66 -2.74 -2.80 -1.06
C VAL A 66 -3.49 -3.90 -1.78
N LEU A 67 -4.77 -3.65 -2.00
CA LEU A 67 -5.63 -4.50 -2.79
C LEU A 67 -5.80 -3.88 -4.18
N PHE A 68 -5.45 -4.63 -5.21
CA PHE A 68 -5.73 -4.29 -6.58
C PHE A 68 -6.82 -5.21 -7.13
N TYR A 69 -7.80 -4.64 -7.81
CA TYR A 69 -8.70 -5.38 -8.69
C TYR A 69 -8.08 -5.43 -10.09
N ILE A 70 -7.87 -6.62 -10.64
CA ILE A 70 -7.23 -6.87 -11.93
C ILE A 70 -8.27 -7.41 -12.90
N ASP A 71 -8.82 -6.54 -13.75
CA ASP A 71 -9.75 -6.91 -14.83
C ASP A 71 -9.01 -7.04 -16.16
N ASP A 72 -7.94 -7.82 -16.15
CA ASP A 72 -7.09 -8.06 -17.31
C ASP A 72 -6.56 -9.50 -17.27
N GLU A 73 -7.09 -10.34 -18.16
CA GLU A 73 -6.76 -11.77 -18.26
C GLU A 73 -5.30 -12.01 -18.65
N GLU A 74 -4.66 -11.09 -19.38
CA GLU A 74 -3.24 -11.21 -19.73
C GLU A 74 -2.38 -11.05 -18.47
N ILE A 75 -2.67 -10.03 -17.66
CA ILE A 75 -1.97 -9.79 -16.38
C ILE A 75 -2.19 -10.96 -15.42
N ILE A 76 -3.41 -11.49 -15.32
CA ILE A 76 -3.71 -12.66 -14.46
C ILE A 76 -2.92 -13.88 -14.91
N SER A 77 -2.84 -14.13 -16.23
CA SER A 77 -2.05 -15.22 -16.78
C SER A 77 -0.56 -15.06 -16.51
N GLU A 78 -0.02 -13.84 -16.62
CA GLU A 78 1.38 -13.55 -16.29
C GLU A 78 1.67 -13.78 -14.80
N LEU A 79 0.81 -13.29 -13.91
CA LEU A 79 0.91 -13.52 -12.47
C LEU A 79 0.91 -15.02 -12.14
N SER A 80 0.00 -15.78 -12.74
CA SER A 80 -0.07 -17.24 -12.57
C SER A 80 1.21 -17.93 -13.06
N ALA A 81 1.76 -17.52 -14.21
CA ALA A 81 3.03 -18.05 -14.73
C ALA A 81 4.22 -17.73 -13.79
N MET A 82 4.15 -16.64 -13.03
CA MET A 82 5.14 -16.29 -11.99
C MET A 82 4.87 -17.00 -10.64
N GLY A 83 3.77 -17.76 -10.52
CA GLY A 83 3.39 -18.49 -9.31
C GLY A 83 2.54 -17.69 -8.33
N PHE A 84 1.96 -16.56 -8.75
CA PHE A 84 1.01 -15.78 -7.95
C PHE A 84 -0.43 -16.10 -8.36
N GLU A 85 -1.29 -16.29 -7.36
CA GLU A 85 -2.72 -16.49 -7.55
C GLU A 85 -3.48 -15.18 -7.27
N THR A 86 -4.59 -14.98 -7.99
CA THR A 86 -5.57 -13.93 -7.69
C THR A 86 -6.82 -14.56 -7.09
N ASP A 87 -7.48 -13.83 -6.18
CA ASP A 87 -8.71 -14.26 -5.53
C ASP A 87 -9.88 -13.41 -6.04
N ASP A 88 -10.77 -13.99 -6.85
CA ASP A 88 -11.86 -13.25 -7.52
C ASP A 88 -11.38 -11.94 -8.17
N TYR A 89 -10.35 -12.02 -9.02
CA TYR A 89 -9.69 -10.88 -9.68
C TYR A 89 -8.94 -9.93 -8.73
N ASN A 90 -8.83 -10.25 -7.43
CA ASN A 90 -8.10 -9.43 -6.47
C ASN A 90 -6.65 -9.92 -6.31
N LEU A 91 -5.73 -8.96 -6.32
CA LEU A 91 -4.33 -9.12 -6.01
C LEU A 91 -4.01 -8.33 -4.74
N LEU A 92 -3.58 -9.02 -3.69
CA LEU A 92 -3.07 -8.41 -2.46
C LEU A 92 -1.56 -8.30 -2.55
N ILE A 93 -1.03 -7.09 -2.40
CA ILE A 93 0.41 -6.85 -2.25
C ILE A 93 0.69 -6.40 -0.83
N TYR A 94 1.59 -7.12 -0.17
CA TYR A 94 2.02 -6.86 1.19
C TYR A 94 3.49 -6.46 1.19
N ARG A 95 3.83 -5.41 1.92
CA ARG A 95 5.21 -5.09 2.27
C ARG A 95 5.32 -4.61 3.70
N ASP A 96 6.32 -5.10 4.41
CA ASP A 96 6.72 -4.55 5.68
C ASP A 96 8.12 -3.93 5.64
N LEU A 97 8.38 -3.08 6.63
CA LEU A 97 9.66 -2.45 6.85
C LEU A 97 10.02 -2.63 8.32
N THR A 98 11.23 -3.11 8.58
CA THR A 98 11.79 -3.22 9.93
C THR A 98 12.99 -2.29 10.07
N PRO A 99 13.43 -1.97 11.31
CA PRO A 99 14.62 -1.17 11.53
C PRO A 99 15.90 -1.75 10.91
N ASP A 100 15.93 -3.05 10.61
CA ASP A 100 17.10 -3.74 10.06
C ASP A 100 17.16 -3.71 8.53
N GLY A 101 16.07 -3.29 7.86
CA GLY A 101 15.97 -3.21 6.39
C GLY A 101 14.97 -4.20 5.85
#